data_AF-A0AA92E9K5-F1
#
_entry.id   AF-A0AA92E9K5-F1
#
_cell.length_a   1.000
_cell.length_b   1.000
_cell.length_c   1.000
_cell.angle_alpha   90.00
_cell.angle_beta   90.00
_cell.angle_gamma   90.00
#
_symmetry.space_group_name_H-M   'P 1'
#
loop_
_entity.id
_entity.type
_entity.pdbx_description
1 polymer ?
#
loop_
_entity_poly.entity_id
_entity_poly.type
_entity_poly.pdbx_seq_one_letter_code
_entity_poly.pdbx_strand_id
1 'polypeptide(L)'
;MRLVAAAFVVVVLAGCQSVSPVTPAGSGNYMVGASVHGGFASWAEVKALTLNRATEYCDNQGKDMVAIDSATHGSRGWTPQDAELTFRCVDRARAS
;
A
#
# COMPACT_ATOMS: atom_id res chain seq x y z
N MET A 1 28.67 41.89 8.36
CA MET A 1 29.43 40.63 8.51
C MET A 1 28.45 39.48 8.72
N ARG A 2 28.16 38.75 7.64
CA ARG A 2 28.08 37.28 7.64
C ARG A 2 27.22 36.60 8.72
N LEU A 3 25.90 36.71 8.62
CA LEU A 3 25.03 35.58 8.97
C LEU A 3 24.30 35.12 7.70
N VAL A 4 25.10 34.95 6.65
CA VAL A 4 24.90 33.91 5.66
C VAL A 4 25.27 32.61 6.36
N ALA A 5 24.51 31.55 6.11
CA ALA A 5 24.59 30.20 6.70
C ALA A 5 23.73 30.07 7.99
N ALA A 6 22.65 29.31 8.04
CA ALA A 6 22.20 28.24 7.17
C ALA A 6 20.67 28.10 7.30
N ALA A 7 19.93 28.55 6.29
CA ALA A 7 18.57 28.08 6.10
C ALA A 7 18.67 26.69 5.49
N PHE A 8 18.75 25.67 6.34
CA PHE A 8 18.66 24.27 5.95
C PHE A 8 17.22 24.04 5.43
N VAL A 9 17.01 24.25 4.13
CA VAL A 9 15.78 23.84 3.45
C VAL A 9 15.81 22.32 3.40
N VAL A 10 15.17 21.68 4.39
CA VAL A 10 14.90 20.24 4.36
C VAL A 10 13.80 20.03 3.33
N VAL A 11 14.19 19.80 2.08
CA VAL A 11 13.27 19.27 1.06
C VAL A 11 13.01 17.83 1.42
N VAL A 12 11.89 17.57 2.09
CA VAL A 12 11.39 16.21 2.27
C VAL A 12 10.99 15.70 0.89
N LEU A 13 11.83 14.85 0.30
CA LEU A 13 11.50 14.08 -0.88
C LEU A 13 10.39 13.09 -0.50
N ALA A 14 9.14 13.54 -0.54
CA ALA A 14 8.00 12.65 -0.47
C ALA A 14 8.03 11.78 -1.72
N GLY A 15 8.38 10.50 -1.56
CA GLY A 15 8.27 9.52 -2.64
C GLY A 15 6.82 9.50 -3.13
N CYS A 16 6.61 9.63 -4.44
CA CYS A 16 5.28 9.51 -5.01
C CYS A 16 4.82 8.06 -4.84
N GLN A 17 3.88 7.84 -3.92
CA GLN A 17 3.18 6.58 -3.76
C GLN A 17 1.80 6.70 -4.42
N SER A 18 1.36 5.65 -5.10
CA SER A 18 0.03 5.55 -5.69
C SER A 18 -0.59 4.22 -5.29
N VAL A 19 -1.83 4.26 -4.80
CA VAL A 19 -2.63 3.07 -4.50
C VAL A 19 -3.74 2.99 -5.54
N SER A 20 -3.92 1.82 -6.15
CA SER A 20 -4.97 1.60 -7.13
C SER A 20 -6.35 1.48 -6.46
N PRO A 21 -7.44 1.78 -7.18
CA PRO A 21 -8.78 1.51 -6.68
C PRO A 21 -8.99 0.00 -6.49
N VAL A 22 -9.82 -0.36 -5.52
CA VAL A 22 -10.22 -1.76 -5.29
C VAL A 22 -11.09 -2.22 -6.46
N THR A 23 -10.74 -3.34 -7.08
CA THR A 23 -11.48 -3.94 -8.20
C THR A 23 -11.97 -5.34 -7.86
N PRO A 24 -13.14 -5.77 -8.34
CA PRO A 24 -13.61 -7.14 -8.14
C PRO A 24 -12.78 -8.13 -8.98
N ALA A 25 -12.28 -9.20 -8.33
CA ALA A 25 -11.47 -10.25 -8.94
C ALA A 25 -12.27 -11.55 -9.23
N GLY A 26 -13.61 -11.49 -9.10
CA GLY A 26 -14.50 -12.65 -9.24
C GLY A 26 -14.61 -13.50 -7.97
N SER A 27 -15.62 -14.35 -7.90
CA SER A 27 -15.84 -15.30 -6.77
C SER A 27 -15.92 -14.67 -5.37
N GLY A 28 -16.30 -13.39 -5.28
CA GLY A 28 -16.34 -12.64 -4.03
C GLY A 28 -14.95 -12.24 -3.52
N ASN A 29 -13.94 -12.21 -4.40
CA ASN A 29 -12.62 -11.69 -4.16
C ASN A 29 -12.49 -10.28 -4.74
N TYR A 30 -11.60 -9.51 -4.12
CA TYR A 30 -11.23 -8.15 -4.51
C TYR A 30 -9.73 -8.06 -4.66
N MET A 31 -9.29 -7.12 -5.48
CA MET A 31 -7.89 -6.88 -5.74
C MET A 31 -7.57 -5.40 -5.53
N VAL A 32 -6.39 -5.15 -4.97
CA VAL A 32 -5.84 -3.80 -4.80
C VAL A 32 -4.34 -3.84 -5.00
N GLY A 33 -3.81 -2.79 -5.62
CA GLY A 33 -2.39 -2.63 -5.89
C GLY A 33 -1.85 -1.34 -5.28
N ALA A 34 -0.55 -1.31 -5.00
CA ALA A 34 0.16 -0.11 -4.59
C ALA A 34 1.52 -0.07 -5.29
N SER A 35 1.93 1.13 -5.70
CA SER A 35 3.18 1.40 -6.39
C SER A 35 3.91 2.53 -5.69
N VAL A 36 5.18 2.31 -5.34
CA VAL A 36 6.02 3.33 -4.69
C VAL A 36 7.23 3.64 -5.56
N HIS A 37 7.39 4.92 -5.87
CA HIS A 37 8.53 5.46 -6.61
C HIS A 37 9.52 6.11 -5.63
N GLY A 38 10.82 5.82 -5.82
CA GLY A 38 11.88 6.39 -4.98
C GLY A 38 12.81 5.36 -4.33
N GLY A 39 12.63 4.06 -4.58
CA GLY A 39 13.65 3.04 -4.34
C GLY A 39 14.03 2.72 -2.88
N PHE A 40 13.54 3.47 -1.89
CA PHE A 40 13.92 3.30 -0.47
C PHE A 40 12.83 2.71 0.42
N ALA A 41 11.60 2.54 -0.07
CA ALA A 41 10.54 1.84 0.68
C ALA A 41 10.86 0.34 0.77
N SER A 42 10.62 -0.28 1.92
CA SER A 42 10.74 -1.73 2.13
C SER A 42 9.51 -2.44 1.59
N TRP A 43 9.65 -3.72 1.24
CA TRP A 43 8.50 -4.53 0.83
C TRP A 43 7.41 -4.60 1.89
N ALA A 44 7.77 -4.51 3.17
CA ALA A 44 6.79 -4.44 4.25
C ALA A 44 5.97 -3.14 4.20
N GLU A 45 6.61 -1.99 3.97
CA GLU A 45 5.92 -0.71 3.80
C GLU A 45 5.02 -0.70 2.57
N VAL A 46 5.49 -1.22 1.43
CA VAL A 46 4.68 -1.28 0.19
C VAL A 46 3.48 -2.22 0.36
N LYS A 47 3.67 -3.39 0.99
CA LYS A 47 2.57 -4.31 1.31
C LYS A 47 1.58 -3.72 2.32
N ALA A 48 2.04 -2.91 3.27
CA ALA A 48 1.15 -2.26 4.22
C ALA A 48 0.15 -1.32 3.52
N LEU A 49 0.53 -0.70 2.39
CA LEU A 49 -0.38 0.15 1.62
C LEU A 49 -1.58 -0.64 1.07
N THR A 50 -1.35 -1.82 0.49
CA THR A 50 -2.44 -2.67 -0.03
C THR A 50 -3.27 -3.26 1.09
N LEU A 51 -2.64 -3.71 2.18
CA LEU A 51 -3.33 -4.24 3.37
C LEU A 51 -4.24 -3.19 4.01
N ASN A 52 -3.73 -1.98 4.27
CA ASN A 52 -4.52 -0.90 4.86
C ASN A 52 -5.72 -0.56 3.99
N ARG A 53 -5.53 -0.48 2.67
CA ARG A 53 -6.61 -0.14 1.73
C ARG A 53 -7.69 -1.24 1.68
N ALA A 54 -7.28 -2.51 1.74
CA ALA A 54 -8.18 -3.65 1.78
C ALA A 54 -8.97 -3.73 3.10
N THR A 55 -8.28 -3.50 4.23
CA THR A 55 -8.91 -3.42 5.56
C THR A 55 -9.95 -2.32 5.60
N GLU A 56 -9.60 -1.10 5.18
CA GLU A 56 -10.54 0.02 5.11
C GLU A 56 -11.75 -0.29 4.22
N TYR A 57 -11.54 -0.98 3.09
CA TYR A 57 -12.63 -1.40 2.22
C TYR A 57 -13.62 -2.35 2.89
N CYS A 58 -13.13 -3.34 3.65
CA CYS A 58 -13.99 -4.27 4.38
C CYS A 58 -14.61 -3.65 5.63
N ASP A 59 -13.88 -2.80 6.36
CA ASP A 59 -14.36 -2.10 7.55
C ASP A 59 -15.53 -1.18 7.23
N ASN A 60 -15.47 -0.47 6.09
CA ASN A 60 -16.59 0.35 5.60
C ASN A 60 -17.87 -0.47 5.32
N GLN A 61 -17.76 -1.79 5.23
CA GLN A 61 -18.88 -2.73 5.07
C GLN A 61 -19.22 -3.47 6.37
N GLY A 62 -18.55 -3.16 7.48
CA GLY A 62 -18.70 -3.87 8.76
C GLY A 62 -18.19 -5.31 8.72
N LYS A 63 -17.24 -5.61 7.84
CA LYS A 63 -16.66 -6.95 7.60
C LYS A 63 -15.18 -6.96 7.92
N ASP A 64 -14.63 -8.14 8.17
CA ASP A 64 -13.18 -8.33 8.36
C ASP A 64 -12.51 -8.68 7.03
N MET A 65 -11.30 -8.16 6.84
CA MET A 65 -10.48 -8.45 5.67
C MET A 65 -9.69 -9.74 5.86
N VAL A 66 -9.75 -10.62 4.86
CA VAL A 66 -8.94 -11.84 4.77
C VAL A 66 -8.10 -11.77 3.50
N ALA A 67 -6.78 -11.76 3.67
CA ALA A 67 -5.84 -11.86 2.57
C ALA A 67 -5.90 -13.26 1.95
N ILE A 68 -6.03 -13.35 0.63
CA ILE A 68 -6.02 -14.61 -0.13
C ILE A 68 -4.67 -14.84 -0.78
N ASP A 69 -4.15 -13.81 -1.44
CA ASP A 69 -2.85 -13.85 -2.10
C ASP A 69 -2.20 -12.48 -2.08
N SER A 70 -0.87 -12.45 -1.97
CA SER A 70 -0.11 -11.20 -1.98
C SER A 70 1.17 -11.36 -2.81
N ALA A 71 1.34 -10.52 -3.81
CA ALA A 71 2.50 -10.48 -4.67
C ALA A 71 3.23 -9.14 -4.54
N THR A 72 4.53 -9.16 -4.77
CA THR A 72 5.35 -7.95 -4.87
C THR A 72 6.22 -8.03 -6.11
N HIS A 73 6.30 -6.94 -6.86
CA HIS A 73 7.05 -6.84 -8.11
C HIS A 73 7.98 -5.64 -8.08
N GLY A 74 9.09 -5.75 -8.80
CA GLY A 74 10.12 -4.72 -8.89
C GLY A 74 11.36 -5.00 -8.05
N SER A 75 12.36 -4.14 -8.18
CA SER A 75 13.67 -4.25 -7.55
C SER A 75 13.96 -2.95 -6.83
N ARG A 76 14.05 -3.03 -5.50
CA ARG A 76 14.37 -1.89 -4.63
C ARG A 76 15.59 -1.13 -5.16
N GLY A 77 15.43 0.16 -5.43
CA GLY A 77 16.49 1.04 -5.93
C GLY A 77 16.71 1.04 -7.44
N TRP A 78 16.00 0.19 -8.20
CA TRP A 78 16.16 0.11 -9.67
C TRP A 78 14.86 0.30 -10.44
N THR A 79 13.77 -0.35 -9.99
CA THR A 79 12.43 -0.23 -10.60
C THR A 79 11.40 0.17 -9.54
N PRO A 80 10.22 0.68 -9.95
CA PRO A 80 9.11 0.91 -9.02
C PRO A 80 8.83 -0.35 -8.21
N GLN A 81 8.50 -0.16 -6.93
CA GLN A 81 8.12 -1.28 -6.07
C GLN A 81 6.60 -1.35 -6.05
N ASP A 82 6.09 -2.44 -6.61
CA ASP A 82 4.67 -2.71 -6.70
C ASP A 82 4.30 -3.82 -5.72
N ALA A 83 3.15 -3.69 -5.08
CA ALA A 83 2.50 -4.76 -4.34
C ALA A 83 1.09 -4.94 -4.88
N GLU A 84 0.66 -6.19 -4.99
CA GLU A 84 -0.70 -6.58 -5.32
C GLU A 84 -1.24 -7.48 -4.21
N LEU A 85 -2.50 -7.27 -3.86
CA LEU A 85 -3.20 -8.03 -2.83
C LEU A 85 -4.56 -8.45 -3.37
N THR A 86 -4.79 -9.75 -3.39
CA THR A 86 -6.13 -10.33 -3.53
C THR A 86 -6.67 -10.64 -2.14
N PHE A 87 -7.88 -10.18 -1.83
CA PHE A 87 -8.50 -10.31 -0.52
C PHE A 87 -10.00 -10.56 -0.62
N ARG A 88 -10.62 -10.90 0.50
CA ARG A 88 -12.07 -11.05 0.66
C ARG A 88 -12.53 -10.34 1.91
N CYS A 89 -13.78 -9.89 1.89
CA CYS A 89 -14.45 -9.40 3.09
C CYS A 89 -15.36 -10.51 3.65
N VAL A 90 -15.13 -10.92 4.89
CA VAL A 90 -15.92 -11.94 5.57
C VAL A 90 -16.68 -11.33 6.75
N ASP A 91 -17.81 -11.92 7.12
CA ASP A 91 -18.53 -11.46 8.31
C ASP A 91 -17.67 -11.69 9.55
N ARG A 92 -17.57 -10.68 10.41
CA ARG A 92 -16.76 -10.71 11.64
C ARG A 92 -17.10 -11.88 12.57
N ALA A 93 -18.36 -12.28 12.60
CA ALA A 93 -18.82 -13.44 13.37
C ALA A 93 -18.36 -14.80 12.80
N ARG A 94 -17.82 -14.84 11.58
CA ARG A 94 -17.38 -16.06 10.88
C ARG A 94 -15.87 -16.28 10.92
N ALA A 95 -15.12 -15.32 11.44
CA ALA A 95 -13.65 -15.36 11.54
C ALA A 95 -13.14 -15.83 12.92
N SER A 96 -14.05 -16.20 13.84
CA SER A 96 -13.76 -16.72 15.18
C SER A 96 -14.00 -18.22 15.30
#